data_AF-A0A944ZR30-F1
#
_entry.id   AF-A0A944ZR30-F1
#
_cell.length_a   1.000
_cell.length_b   1.000
_cell.length_c   1.000
_cell.angle_alpha   90.00
_cell.angle_beta   90.00
_cell.angle_gamma   90.00
#
_symmetry.space_group_name_H-M   'P 1'
#
loop_
_entity.id
_entity.type
_entity.pdbx_description
1 polymer ?
#
loop_
_entity_poly.entity_id
_entity_poly.type
_entity_poly.pdbx_seq_one_letter_code
_entity_poly.pdbx_strand_id
1 'polypeptide(L)' 'MIPQEIETQIHNLASYYALELPRSARDEFPETPEWISQDALQWVRRHYIEFSDMVVAAVHNIKPPSNI' A
#
# COMPACT_ATOMS: atom_id res chain seq x y z
N MET A 1 15.94 -6.36 10.51
CA MET A 1 15.52 -5.01 10.94
C MET A 1 15.64 -4.12 9.71
N ILE A 2 14.53 -3.54 9.25
CA ILE A 2 14.53 -2.63 8.10
C ILE A 2 14.85 -1.20 8.57
N PRO A 3 15.49 -0.36 7.75
CA PRO A 3 15.63 1.05 8.07
C PRO A 3 14.26 1.72 8.23
N GLN A 4 14.11 2.62 9.21
CA GLN A 4 12.85 3.31 9.50
C GLN A 4 12.30 4.10 8.30
N GLU A 5 13.18 4.61 7.44
CA GLU A 5 12.79 5.29 6.20
C GLU A 5 12.09 4.33 5.22
N ILE A 6 12.63 3.12 5.08
CA ILE A 6 12.05 2.08 4.21
C ILE A 6 10.71 1.60 4.78
N GLU A 7 10.65 1.39 6.09
CA GLU A 7 9.41 1.06 6.79
C GLU A 7 8.32 2.11 6.53
N THR A 8 8.65 3.38 6.70
CA THR A 8 7.73 4.50 6.44
C THR A 8 7.22 4.48 5.00
N GLN A 9 8.11 4.26 4.03
CA GLN A 9 7.73 4.19 2.62
C GLN A 9 6.81 3.00 2.33
N ILE A 10 7.05 1.83 2.92
CA ILE A 10 6.20 0.64 2.78
C ILE A 10 4.80 0.90 3.34
N HIS A 11 4.69 1.50 4.52
CA HIS A 11 3.39 1.85 5.11
C HIS A 11 2.61 2.87 4.27
N ASN A 12 3.31 3.86 3.72
CA ASN A 12 2.70 4.83 2.81
C ASN A 12 2.22 4.15 1.52
N LEU A 13 2.96 3.15 1.02
CA LEU A 13 2.61 2.43 -0.20
C LEU A 13 1.38 1.53 0.03
N ALA A 14 1.33 0.86 1.18
CA ALA A 14 0.17 0.08 1.57
C ALA A 14 -1.09 0.97 1.66
N SER A 15 -0.95 2.17 2.24
CA SER A 15 -2.04 3.15 2.33
C SER A 15 -2.47 3.67 0.96
N TYR A 16 -1.51 3.93 0.06
CA TYR A 16 -1.78 4.32 -1.32
C TYR A 16 -2.60 3.26 -2.07
N TYR A 17 -2.15 2.00 -2.05
CA TYR A 17 -2.89 0.93 -2.70
C TYR A 17 -4.24 0.66 -2.06
N ALA A 18 -4.38 0.81 -0.75
CA ALA A 18 -5.66 0.70 -0.08
C ALA A 18 -6.69 1.74 -0.56
N LEU A 19 -6.24 2.94 -0.96
CA LEU A 19 -7.09 4.00 -1.50
C LEU A 19 -7.41 3.78 -2.98
N GLU A 20 -6.45 3.29 -3.75
CA GLU A 20 -6.58 3.16 -5.21
C GLU A 20 -7.26 1.85 -5.63
N LEU A 21 -7.05 0.73 -4.94
CA LEU A 21 -7.68 -0.56 -5.27
C LEU A 21 -9.22 -0.49 -5.32
N PRO A 22 -9.93 0.17 -4.38
CA PRO A 22 -11.38 0.34 -4.47
C PRO A 22 -11.82 1.27 -5.61
N ARG A 23 -10.93 2.15 -6.09
CA ARG A 23 -11.21 3.13 -7.16
C ARG A 23 -10.88 2.59 -8.55
N SER A 24 -9.95 1.66 -8.64
CA SER A 24 -9.68 0.83 -9.80
C SER A 24 -10.87 -0.11 -10.03
N ALA A 25 -11.99 0.44 -10.48
CA ALA A 25 -13.21 -0.30 -10.85
C ALA A 25 -13.02 -1.17 -12.12
N ARG A 26 -11.79 -1.36 -12.56
CA ARG A 26 -11.33 -2.10 -13.73
C ARG A 26 -10.14 -2.91 -13.24
N ASP A 27 -10.02 -4.16 -13.68
CA ASP A 27 -9.03 -5.17 -13.26
C ASP A 27 -7.53 -4.78 -13.43
N GLU A 28 -7.22 -3.49 -13.43
CA GLU A 28 -5.90 -2.88 -13.54
C GLU A 28 -5.35 -2.61 -12.14
N PHE A 29 -4.23 -3.24 -11.85
CA PHE A 29 -3.47 -2.94 -10.65
C PHE A 29 -2.98 -1.48 -10.69
N PRO A 30 -3.15 -0.72 -9.61
CA PRO A 30 -2.63 0.65 -9.53
C PRO A 30 -1.12 0.68 -9.76
N GLU A 31 -0.67 1.69 -10.49
CA GLU A 31 0.75 1.87 -10.83
C GLU A 31 1.60 2.02 -9.56
N THR A 32 2.86 1.61 -9.65
CA THR A 32 3.82 1.82 -8.56
C THR A 32 4.21 3.31 -8.53
N PRO A 33 4.00 4.04 -7.41
CA PRO A 33 4.31 5.46 -7.35
C PRO A 33 5.80 5.77 -7.47
N GLU A 34 6.18 6.86 -8.13
CA GLU A 34 7.61 7.21 -8.35
C GLU A 34 8.40 7.56 -7.07
N TRP A 35 7.71 7.88 -5.97
CA TRP A 35 8.34 8.23 -4.70
C TRP A 35 8.85 7.01 -3.92
N ILE A 36 8.47 5.78 -4.31
CA ILE A 36 8.95 4.58 -3.65
C ILE A 36 10.38 4.25 -4.07
N SER A 37 11.27 4.04 -3.10
CA SER A 37 12.63 3.63 -3.38
C SER A 37 12.71 2.19 -3.90
N GLN A 38 13.78 1.87 -4.63
CA GLN A 38 14.03 0.49 -5.07
C GLN A 38 14.21 -0.48 -3.90
N ASP A 39 14.83 -0.05 -2.80
CA ASP A 39 15.02 -0.88 -1.61
C ASP A 39 13.69 -1.23 -0.93
N ALA A 40 12.76 -0.27 -0.86
CA ALA A 40 11.41 -0.53 -0.37
C ALA A 40 10.65 -1.50 -1.29
N LEU A 41 10.79 -1.36 -2.62
CA LEU A 41 10.21 -2.31 -3.57
C LEU A 41 10.82 -3.71 -3.45
N GLN A 42 12.13 -3.82 -3.22
CA GLN A 42 12.79 -5.09 -2.99
C GLN A 42 12.29 -5.75 -1.71
N TRP A 43 12.05 -4.97 -0.65
CA TRP A 43 11.42 -5.47 0.56
C TRP A 43 10.01 -6.00 0.28
N VAL A 44 9.16 -5.21 -0.39
CA VAL A 44 7.79 -5.61 -0.74
C VAL A 44 7.78 -6.91 -1.54
N ARG A 45 8.68 -7.06 -2.52
CA ARG A 45 8.78 -8.29 -3.33
C ARG A 45 9.18 -9.51 -2.49
N ARG A 46 10.06 -9.34 -1.50
CA ARG A 46 10.49 -10.42 -0.60
C ARG A 46 9.45 -10.75 0.46
N HIS A 47 8.66 -9.77 0.89
CA HIS A 47 7.69 -9.85 1.98
C HIS A 47 6.27 -9.59 1.49
N TYR A 48 5.92 -10.12 0.30
CA TYR A 48 4.67 -9.79 -0.38
C TYR A 48 3.42 -10.11 0.45
N ILE A 49 3.42 -11.23 1.19
CA ILE A 49 2.28 -11.62 2.04
C ILE A 49 2.08 -10.61 3.16
N GLU A 50 3.16 -10.25 3.88
CA GLU A 50 3.10 -9.24 4.95
C GLU A 50 2.62 -7.88 4.41
N PHE A 51 3.12 -7.49 3.24
CA PHE A 51 2.69 -6.26 2.59
C PHE A 51 1.21 -6.31 2.17
N SER A 52 0.74 -7.44 1.64
CA SER A 52 -0.66 -7.65 1.27
C SER A 52 -1.59 -7.50 2.49
N ASP A 53 -1.21 -8.08 3.63
CA ASP A 53 -1.96 -7.93 4.87
C ASP A 53 -2.02 -6.47 5.35
N MET A 54 -0.92 -5.71 5.19
CA MET A 54 -0.90 -4.28 5.49
C MET A 54 -1.86 -3.49 4.59
N VAL A 55 -1.91 -3.80 3.29
CA VAL A 55 -2.86 -3.16 2.35
C VAL A 55 -4.29 -3.46 2.76
N VAL A 56 -4.63 -4.72 3.03
CA VAL A 56 -5.98 -5.13 3.46
C VAL A 56 -6.37 -4.44 4.77
N ALA A 57 -5.47 -4.42 5.76
CA ALA A 57 -5.70 -3.72 7.01
C ALA A 57 -5.93 -2.21 6.81
N ALA A 58 -5.18 -1.58 5.90
CA ALA A 58 -5.38 -0.19 5.54
C ALA A 58 -6.74 0.05 4.86
N VAL A 59 -7.19 -0.86 3.96
CA VAL A 59 -8.53 -0.78 3.34
C VAL A 59 -9.63 -0.77 4.40
N HIS A 60 -9.56 -1.67 5.38
CA HIS A 60 -10.56 -1.75 6.45
C HIS A 60 -10.57 -0.53 7.37
N ASN A 61 -9.47 0.21 7.47
CA ASN A 61 -9.37 1.43 8.27
C ASN A 61 -9.90 2.69 7.54
N ILE A 62 -10.09 2.62 6.21
CA ILE A 62 -10.72 3.70 5.46
C ILE A 62 -12.23 3.66 5.77
N LYS A 63 -12.65 4.45 6.77
CA LYS A 63 -14.08 4.64 7.09
C LYS A 63 -14.83 5.00 5.79
N PRO A 64 -15.96 4.35 5.49
CA PRO A 64 -16.80 4.81 4.39
C PRO A 64 -17.23 6.26 4.68
N PRO A 65 -17.33 7.13 3.66
CA PRO A 65 -17.87 8.46 3.85
C PRO A 65 -19.26 8.32 4.45
N SER A 66 -19.42 8.80 5.69
CA SER A 66 -20.73 8.94 6.30
C SER A 66 -21.44 10.07 5.57
N ASN A 67 -22.22 9.74 4.55
CA ASN A 67 -23.18 10.67 3.95
C ASN A 67 -24.19 11.08 5.03
N ILE A 68 -24.17 12.35 5.40
CA ILE A 68 -25.26 13.09 6.06
C ILE A 68 -25.58 14.28 5.16
#